data_AF-A0A059LES8-F1
#
_entry.id   AF-A0A059LES8-F1
#
_cell.length_a   1.000
_cell.length_b   1.000
_cell.length_c   1.000
_cell.angle_alpha   90.00
_cell.angle_beta   90.00
_cell.angle_gamma   90.00
#
_symmetry.space_group_name_H-M   'P 1'
#
loop_
_entity.id
_entity.type
_entity.pdbx_description
1 polymer ?
#
loop_
_entity_poly.entity_id
_entity_poly.type
_entity_poly.pdbx_seq_one_letter_code
_entity_poly.pdbx_strand_id
1 'polypeptide(L)'
;AGGAAALLVPGAGEPNYDSFVADPYAGRAARREGEVRALLDKIQPEAIVLDPDSVGALARTPAEVQREAVARARAARGEDRVKAEEVIGERTKMKGKNKPTRRARRKQLNIFEEKKADMRDRAASKEEGGRGSGRAARRERFAAAAENVPRALHRFVAKLRK
;
A
#
# COMPACT_ATOMS: atom_id res chain seq x y z
N ALA A 1 69.51 16.15 -3.48
CA ALA A 1 68.19 15.65 -3.91
C ALA A 1 67.79 14.50 -2.98
N GLY A 2 66.71 14.66 -2.21
CA GLY A 2 66.22 13.61 -1.30
C GLY A 2 65.37 12.60 -2.07
N GLY A 3 65.80 11.34 -2.08
CA GLY A 3 65.04 10.21 -2.63
C GLY A 3 64.11 9.59 -1.57
N ALA A 4 63.84 8.29 -1.67
CA ALA A 4 63.09 7.56 -0.66
C ALA A 4 63.98 7.14 0.52
N ALA A 5 63.42 7.15 1.74
CA ALA A 5 64.04 6.58 2.93
C ALA A 5 63.11 5.51 3.51
N ALA A 6 63.63 4.29 3.70
CA ALA A 6 62.92 3.20 4.35
C ALA A 6 63.35 3.11 5.82
N LEU A 7 62.38 3.13 6.73
CA LEU A 7 62.61 3.04 8.18
C LEU A 7 62.12 1.68 8.70
N LEU A 8 62.88 1.08 9.61
CA LEU A 8 62.47 -0.13 10.31
C LEU A 8 61.53 0.27 11.45
N VAL A 9 60.25 -0.11 11.33
CA VAL A 9 59.24 0.09 12.38
C VAL A 9 58.82 -1.28 12.92
N PRO A 10 59.28 -1.68 14.12
CA PRO A 10 58.87 -2.93 14.73
C PRO A 10 57.36 -2.97 14.98
N GLY A 11 56.71 -4.08 14.66
CA GLY A 11 55.27 -4.29 14.89
C GLY A 11 54.33 -3.70 13.83
N ALA A 12 54.84 -3.10 12.75
CA ALA A 12 54.02 -2.48 11.70
C ALA A 12 53.68 -3.39 10.50
N GLY A 13 53.77 -4.73 10.66
CA GLY A 13 53.51 -5.68 9.58
C GLY A 13 52.79 -6.93 10.04
N GLU A 14 52.12 -7.60 9.11
CA GLU A 14 51.42 -8.87 9.36
C GLU A 14 52.45 -10.02 9.36
N PRO A 15 52.70 -10.72 10.49
CA PRO A 15 53.72 -11.78 10.54
C PRO A 15 53.31 -13.03 9.75
N ASN A 16 52.01 -13.33 9.74
CA ASN A 16 51.44 -14.50 9.09
C ASN A 16 50.76 -14.07 7.80
N TYR A 17 51.44 -14.23 6.67
CA TYR A 17 50.89 -13.91 5.36
C TYR A 17 50.02 -15.06 4.83
N ASP A 18 49.04 -14.71 3.99
CA ASP A 18 48.26 -15.69 3.24
C ASP A 18 48.94 -15.95 1.88
N SER A 19 49.53 -17.14 1.74
CA SER A 19 50.24 -17.55 0.53
C SER A 19 49.37 -17.57 -0.72
N PHE A 20 48.04 -17.72 -0.60
CA PHE A 20 47.14 -17.75 -1.76
C PHE A 20 46.76 -16.36 -2.26
N VAL A 21 46.84 -15.35 -1.39
CA VAL A 21 46.46 -13.96 -1.72
C VAL A 21 47.69 -13.14 -2.09
N ALA A 22 48.74 -13.20 -1.27
CA ALA A 22 49.94 -12.39 -1.46
C ALA A 22 51.17 -13.08 -0.85
N ASP A 23 51.80 -13.98 -1.62
CA ASP A 23 53.05 -14.62 -1.24
C ASP A 23 54.27 -13.75 -1.61
N PRO A 24 55.02 -13.20 -0.63
CA PRO A 24 56.22 -12.41 -0.89
C PRO A 24 57.36 -13.25 -1.49
N TYR A 25 57.36 -14.57 -1.29
CA TYR A 25 58.39 -15.48 -1.77
C TYR A 25 58.00 -16.19 -3.09
N ALA A 26 56.90 -15.76 -3.73
CA ALA A 26 56.37 -16.40 -4.92
C ALA A 26 57.40 -16.48 -6.07
N GLY A 27 57.61 -17.69 -6.60
CA GLY A 27 58.44 -17.95 -7.77
C GLY A 27 57.80 -17.51 -9.09
N ARG A 28 58.56 -17.56 -10.19
CA ARG A 28 58.10 -17.07 -11.51
C ARG A 28 56.83 -17.79 -12.02
N ALA A 29 56.72 -19.10 -11.80
CA ALA A 29 55.55 -19.88 -12.23
C ALA A 29 54.31 -19.47 -11.44
N ALA A 30 54.39 -19.47 -10.11
CA ALA A 30 53.30 -19.06 -9.22
C ALA A 30 52.81 -17.63 -9.51
N ARG A 31 53.71 -16.68 -9.80
CA ARG A 31 53.33 -15.31 -10.19
C ARG A 31 52.52 -15.27 -11.48
N ARG A 32 52.92 -16.04 -12.50
CA ARG A 32 52.19 -16.11 -13.78
C ARG A 32 50.80 -16.69 -13.59
N GLU A 33 50.68 -17.75 -12.80
CA GLU A 33 49.39 -18.37 -12.50
C GLU A 33 48.49 -17.44 -11.69
N GLY A 34 49.05 -16.75 -10.68
CA GLY A 34 48.34 -15.75 -9.89
C GLY A 34 47.84 -14.57 -10.72
N GLU A 35 48.64 -14.08 -11.67
CA GLU A 35 48.24 -13.01 -12.58
C GLU A 35 47.08 -13.44 -13.50
N VAL A 36 47.15 -14.65 -14.06
CA VAL A 36 46.07 -15.20 -14.89
C VAL A 36 44.79 -15.34 -14.06
N ARG A 37 44.89 -15.84 -12.83
CA ARG A 37 43.75 -15.99 -11.93
C ARG A 37 43.14 -14.65 -11.53
N ALA A 38 43.97 -13.67 -11.19
CA ALA A 38 43.52 -12.32 -10.88
C ALA A 38 42.82 -11.63 -12.07
N LEU A 39 43.22 -11.97 -13.30
CA LEU A 39 42.56 -11.46 -14.51
C LEU A 39 41.19 -12.11 -14.73
N LEU A 40 41.06 -13.41 -14.49
CA LEU A 40 39.81 -14.15 -14.63
C LEU A 40 38.79 -13.77 -13.55
N ASP A 41 39.26 -13.62 -12.31
CA ASP A 41 38.43 -13.27 -11.15
C ASP A 41 38.19 -11.75 -11.05
N LYS A 42 38.68 -10.96 -12.02
CA LYS A 42 38.58 -9.50 -12.01
C LYS A 42 37.12 -9.04 -11.95
N ILE A 43 36.79 -8.29 -10.89
CA ILE A 43 35.46 -7.72 -10.71
C ILE A 43 35.13 -6.69 -11.80
N GLN A 44 33.86 -6.67 -12.21
CA GLN A 44 33.34 -5.67 -13.13
C GLN A 44 33.24 -4.30 -12.44
N PRO A 45 33.40 -3.17 -13.16
CA PRO A 45 33.37 -1.84 -12.54
C PRO A 45 32.01 -1.52 -11.87
N GLU A 46 30.92 -2.10 -12.37
CA GLU A 46 29.58 -1.92 -11.81
C GLU A 46 29.40 -2.59 -10.44
N ALA A 47 30.26 -3.57 -10.10
CA ALA A 47 30.23 -4.25 -8.82
C ALA A 47 30.91 -3.44 -7.70
N ILE A 48 31.52 -2.28 -8.01
CA ILE A 48 32.20 -1.44 -7.03
C ILE A 48 31.15 -0.61 -6.28
N VAL A 49 30.89 -0.99 -5.04
CA VAL A 49 29.88 -0.40 -4.16
C VAL A 49 30.49 -0.05 -2.80
N LEU A 50 29.83 0.83 -2.04
CA LEU A 50 30.31 1.24 -0.71
C LEU A 50 30.37 0.07 0.28
N ASP A 51 29.39 -0.83 0.21
CA ASP A 51 29.28 -2.01 1.06
C ASP A 51 29.50 -3.27 0.22
N PRO A 52 30.65 -3.96 0.34
CA PRO A 52 31.01 -5.11 -0.50
C PRO A 52 30.07 -6.31 -0.29
N ASP A 53 29.48 -6.45 0.90
CA ASP A 53 28.57 -7.56 1.23
C ASP A 53 27.16 -7.38 0.62
N SER A 54 26.91 -6.25 -0.03
CA SER A 54 25.63 -5.99 -0.70
C SER A 54 25.46 -6.75 -2.01
N VAL A 55 26.53 -7.27 -2.60
CA VAL A 55 26.48 -8.07 -3.83
C VAL A 55 25.81 -9.42 -3.51
N GLY A 56 24.56 -9.58 -3.96
CA GLY A 56 23.73 -10.75 -3.66
C GLY A 56 22.58 -10.46 -2.68
N ALA A 57 22.55 -9.27 -2.08
CA ALA A 57 21.39 -8.83 -1.32
C ALA A 57 20.18 -8.57 -2.23
N LEU A 58 18.98 -8.85 -1.73
CA LEU A 58 17.76 -8.44 -2.42
C LEU A 58 17.71 -6.93 -2.53
N ALA A 59 17.38 -6.44 -3.72
CA ALA A 59 17.22 -5.01 -3.96
C ALA A 59 16.27 -4.42 -2.91
N ARG A 60 16.72 -3.36 -2.22
CA ARG A 60 15.90 -2.55 -1.32
C ARG A 60 14.89 -1.75 -2.16
N THR A 61 13.98 -2.44 -2.81
CA THR A 61 12.81 -1.80 -3.40
C THR A 61 12.05 -1.10 -2.27
N PRO A 62 11.58 0.14 -2.47
CA PRO A 62 10.82 0.84 -1.44
C PRO A 62 9.69 -0.06 -0.95
N ALA A 63 9.52 -0.14 0.37
CA ALA A 63 8.52 -1.03 0.96
C ALA A 63 7.11 -0.78 0.39
N GLU A 64 6.83 0.45 -0.05
CA GLU A 64 5.59 0.85 -0.72
C GLU A 64 5.39 0.13 -2.06
N VAL A 65 6.42 0.06 -2.90
CA VAL A 65 6.37 -0.62 -4.21
C VAL A 65 6.21 -2.13 -4.02
N GLN A 66 6.91 -2.71 -3.04
CA GLN A 66 6.72 -4.12 -2.69
C GLN A 66 5.30 -4.38 -2.20
N ARG A 67 4.77 -3.53 -1.31
CA ARG A 67 3.40 -3.64 -0.79
C ARG A 67 2.37 -3.51 -1.90
N GLU A 68 2.56 -2.60 -2.84
CA GLU A 68 1.66 -2.42 -3.99
C GLU A 68 1.71 -3.64 -4.92
N ALA A 69 2.90 -4.16 -5.24
CA ALA A 69 3.06 -5.38 -6.03
C ALA A 69 2.37 -6.58 -5.36
N VAL A 70 2.54 -6.74 -4.04
CA VAL A 70 1.89 -7.78 -3.24
C VAL A 70 0.37 -7.57 -3.21
N ALA A 71 -0.11 -6.34 -2.99
CA ALA A 71 -1.53 -6.02 -2.98
C ALA A 71 -2.18 -6.28 -4.34
N ARG A 72 -1.52 -5.90 -5.44
CA ARG A 72 -1.98 -6.18 -6.81
C ARG A 72 -2.03 -7.68 -7.09
N ALA A 73 -1.03 -8.44 -6.63
CA ALA A 73 -1.03 -9.90 -6.73
C ALA A 73 -2.17 -10.54 -5.91
N ARG A 74 -2.47 -10.04 -4.71
CA ARG A 74 -3.60 -10.49 -3.87
C ARG A 74 -4.97 -10.14 -4.47
N ALA A 75 -5.09 -8.94 -5.05
CA ALA A 75 -6.29 -8.51 -5.76
C ALA A 75 -6.56 -9.40 -6.99
N ALA A 76 -5.52 -9.73 -7.76
CA ALA A 76 -5.62 -10.65 -8.89
C ALA A 76 -6.01 -12.08 -8.45
N ARG A 77 -5.58 -12.51 -7.26
CA ARG A 77 -6.01 -13.78 -6.63
C ARG A 77 -7.42 -13.73 -6.03
N GLY A 78 -8.09 -12.57 -6.04
CA GLY A 78 -9.45 -12.41 -5.53
C GLY A 78 -9.58 -12.37 -4.01
N GLU A 79 -8.48 -12.40 -3.26
CA GLU A 79 -8.48 -12.41 -1.79
C GLU A 79 -9.08 -11.12 -1.20
N ASP A 80 -8.93 -10.01 -1.92
CA ASP A 80 -9.43 -8.70 -1.49
C ASP A 80 -10.95 -8.57 -1.62
N ARG A 81 -11.60 -9.36 -2.50
CA ARG A 81 -13.06 -9.41 -2.59
C ARG A 81 -13.67 -10.09 -1.36
N VAL A 82 -13.08 -11.19 -0.93
CA VAL A 82 -13.51 -11.94 0.27
C VAL A 82 -13.36 -11.09 1.53
N LYS A 83 -12.21 -10.43 1.70
CA LYS A 83 -11.97 -9.53 2.84
C LYS A 83 -12.86 -8.28 2.81
N ALA A 84 -13.12 -7.72 1.62
CA ALA A 84 -14.06 -6.61 1.49
C ALA A 84 -15.49 -7.02 1.86
N GLU A 85 -15.93 -8.23 1.50
CA GLU A 85 -17.24 -8.78 1.87
C GLU A 85 -17.36 -8.99 3.39
N GLU A 86 -16.31 -9.49 4.05
CA GLU A 86 -16.27 -9.63 5.53
C GLU A 86 -16.32 -8.27 6.25
N VAL A 87 -15.52 -7.28 5.81
CA VAL A 87 -15.48 -5.94 6.43
C VAL A 87 -16.77 -5.14 6.16
N ILE A 88 -17.47 -5.42 5.05
CA ILE A 88 -18.79 -4.86 4.78
C ILE A 88 -19.87 -5.46 5.71
N GLY A 89 -19.67 -6.69 6.17
CA GLY A 89 -20.50 -7.35 7.20
C GLY A 89 -20.37 -6.70 8.58
N GLU A 90 -19.17 -6.24 8.96
CA GLU A 90 -18.89 -5.62 10.26
C GLU A 90 -19.12 -4.09 10.30
N ARG A 91 -20.20 -3.62 9.65
CA ARG A 91 -20.57 -2.19 9.73
C ARG A 91 -21.23 -1.89 11.08
N THR A 92 -20.54 -1.15 11.93
CA THR A 92 -21.14 -0.58 13.15
C THR A 92 -22.30 0.36 12.79
N LYS A 93 -23.45 0.18 13.46
CA LYS A 93 -24.71 0.92 13.23
C LYS A 93 -24.68 2.37 13.73
N MET A 94 -23.54 3.05 13.69
CA MET A 94 -23.48 4.44 14.14
C MET A 94 -23.92 5.42 13.04
N LYS A 95 -24.92 6.23 13.36
CA LYS A 95 -25.42 7.30 12.49
C LYS A 95 -24.51 8.52 12.65
N GLY A 96 -23.63 8.79 11.69
CA GLY A 96 -22.65 9.86 11.87
C GLY A 96 -22.06 10.48 10.60
N LYS A 97 -21.60 11.73 10.77
CA LYS A 97 -20.83 12.53 9.78
C LYS A 97 -19.50 11.86 9.39
N ASN A 98 -19.01 10.89 10.18
CA ASN A 98 -17.75 10.17 10.00
C ASN A 98 -17.84 8.80 9.29
N LYS A 99 -18.98 8.43 8.70
CA LYS A 99 -19.10 7.18 7.93
C LYS A 99 -17.99 7.08 6.86
N PRO A 100 -17.35 5.92 6.65
CA PRO A 100 -16.29 5.74 5.65
C PRO A 100 -16.71 6.23 4.26
N THR A 101 -17.99 6.05 3.89
CA THR A 101 -18.55 6.55 2.63
C THR A 101 -18.60 8.08 2.54
N ARG A 102 -18.79 8.82 3.64
CA ARG A 102 -18.77 10.30 3.64
C ARG A 102 -17.34 10.84 3.62
N ARG A 103 -16.38 10.15 4.24
CA ARG A 103 -14.95 10.49 4.18
C ARG A 103 -14.40 10.29 2.76
N ALA A 104 -14.72 9.16 2.13
CA ALA A 104 -14.38 8.89 0.73
C ALA A 104 -14.98 9.95 -0.21
N ARG A 105 -16.26 10.30 -0.04
CA ARG A 105 -16.92 11.33 -0.84
C ARG A 105 -16.24 12.70 -0.73
N ARG A 106 -15.74 13.11 0.45
CA ARG A 106 -15.02 14.39 0.63
C ARG A 106 -13.68 14.41 -0.12
N LYS A 107 -12.95 13.29 -0.11
CA LYS A 107 -11.67 13.16 -0.83
C LYS A 107 -11.84 13.22 -2.36
N GLN A 108 -13.02 12.84 -2.86
CA GLN A 108 -13.35 12.81 -4.29
C GLN A 108 -13.98 14.12 -4.83
N LEU A 109 -14.23 15.14 -3.99
CA LEU A 109 -14.97 16.35 -4.41
C LEU A 109 -14.23 17.19 -5.47
N ASN A 110 -12.90 17.13 -5.49
CA ASN A 110 -12.05 17.94 -6.39
C ASN A 110 -11.55 17.14 -7.61
N ILE A 111 -11.89 15.86 -7.70
CA ILE A 111 -11.52 15.01 -8.83
C ILE A 111 -12.68 15.07 -9.82
N PHE A 112 -12.48 15.74 -10.96
CA PHE A 112 -13.47 15.80 -12.03
C PHE A 112 -13.48 14.47 -12.79
N GLU A 113 -14.18 13.47 -12.24
CA GLU A 113 -14.41 12.19 -12.91
C GLU A 113 -15.58 12.29 -13.92
N GLU A 114 -15.50 11.59 -15.04
CA GLU A 114 -16.61 11.36 -15.98
C GLU A 114 -17.86 10.80 -15.28
N LYS A 115 -17.66 9.99 -14.22
CA LYS A 115 -18.73 9.38 -13.40
C LYS A 115 -19.57 10.38 -12.59
N LYS A 116 -19.19 11.67 -12.57
CA LYS A 116 -19.95 12.73 -11.90
C LYS A 116 -21.30 12.99 -12.57
N ALA A 117 -21.42 12.74 -13.88
CA ALA A 117 -22.68 12.84 -14.61
C ALA A 117 -23.66 11.74 -14.15
N ASP A 118 -23.26 10.47 -14.25
CA ASP A 118 -24.11 9.33 -13.84
C ASP A 118 -24.54 9.39 -12.38
N MET A 119 -23.66 9.86 -11.49
CA MET A 119 -23.98 10.04 -10.08
C MET A 119 -24.92 11.20 -9.81
N ARG A 120 -24.90 12.26 -10.66
CA ARG A 120 -25.88 13.35 -10.62
C ARG A 120 -27.23 12.88 -11.12
N ASP A 121 -27.29 12.12 -12.21
CA ASP A 121 -28.54 11.61 -12.78
C ASP A 121 -29.21 10.58 -11.85
N ARG A 122 -28.41 9.73 -11.21
CA ARG A 122 -28.88 8.80 -10.16
C ARG A 122 -29.26 9.52 -8.85
N ALA A 123 -28.72 10.70 -8.59
CA ALA A 123 -29.11 11.52 -7.44
C ALA A 123 -30.41 12.30 -7.75
N ALA A 124 -30.55 12.86 -8.95
CA ALA A 124 -31.73 13.56 -9.43
C ALA A 124 -32.94 12.62 -9.45
N SER A 125 -32.82 11.42 -10.02
CA SER A 125 -33.91 10.41 -9.99
C SER A 125 -34.30 9.96 -8.57
N LYS A 126 -33.36 9.97 -7.62
CA LYS A 126 -33.66 9.71 -6.20
C LYS A 126 -34.26 10.91 -5.46
N GLU A 127 -34.02 12.12 -5.95
CA GLU A 127 -34.63 13.36 -5.45
C GLU A 127 -36.03 13.58 -6.04
N GLU A 128 -36.25 13.20 -7.30
CA GLU A 128 -37.57 13.16 -7.96
C GLU A 128 -38.48 12.09 -7.35
N GLY A 129 -37.94 10.92 -6.98
CA GLY A 129 -38.62 9.93 -6.14
C GLY A 129 -38.78 10.36 -4.67
N GLY A 130 -38.76 11.66 -4.40
CA GLY A 130 -38.28 12.30 -3.20
C GLY A 130 -38.76 11.75 -1.86
N ARG A 131 -37.91 11.95 -0.85
CA ARG A 131 -38.16 11.68 0.59
C ARG A 131 -39.45 12.31 1.15
N GLY A 132 -40.12 13.16 0.37
CA GLY A 132 -41.43 13.74 0.65
C GLY A 132 -42.61 12.95 0.10
N SER A 133 -42.49 12.19 -0.99
CA SER A 133 -43.62 11.46 -1.61
C SER A 133 -44.17 10.38 -0.67
N GLY A 134 -43.27 9.57 -0.09
CA GLY A 134 -43.65 8.58 0.92
C GLY A 134 -44.15 9.19 2.23
N ARG A 135 -43.77 10.43 2.56
CA ARG A 135 -44.25 11.14 3.76
C ARG A 135 -45.61 11.81 3.53
N ALA A 136 -45.84 12.35 2.34
CA ALA A 136 -47.12 12.92 1.90
C ALA A 136 -48.16 11.81 1.77
N ALA A 137 -47.87 10.73 1.05
CA ALA A 137 -48.76 9.57 0.94
C ALA A 137 -49.08 8.94 2.30
N ARG A 138 -48.10 8.88 3.23
CA ARG A 138 -48.34 8.38 4.58
C ARG A 138 -49.17 9.35 5.43
N ARG A 139 -49.07 10.65 5.19
CA ARG A 139 -49.87 11.70 5.85
C ARG A 139 -51.30 11.72 5.33
N GLU A 140 -51.50 11.54 4.03
CA GLU A 140 -52.81 11.39 3.40
C GLU A 140 -53.52 10.12 3.87
N ARG A 141 -52.82 8.98 3.90
CA ARG A 141 -53.36 7.72 4.46
C ARG A 141 -53.71 7.85 5.95
N PHE A 142 -52.96 8.64 6.70
CA PHE A 142 -53.26 8.91 8.10
C PHE A 142 -54.45 9.86 8.27
N ALA A 143 -54.56 10.88 7.42
CA ALA A 143 -55.68 11.82 7.43
C ALA A 143 -57.01 11.13 7.11
N ALA A 144 -57.04 10.31 6.06
CA ALA A 144 -58.23 9.52 5.69
C ALA A 144 -58.67 8.53 6.79
N ALA A 145 -57.72 7.99 7.55
CA ALA A 145 -58.03 7.09 8.67
C ALA A 145 -58.41 7.83 9.96
N ALA A 146 -58.09 9.13 10.07
CA ALA A 146 -58.38 9.97 11.23
C ALA A 146 -59.76 10.65 11.18
N GLU A 147 -60.42 10.69 10.02
CA GLU A 147 -61.77 11.26 9.84
C GLU A 147 -62.85 10.47 10.60
N ASN A 148 -62.71 9.15 10.70
CA ASN A 148 -63.71 8.27 11.32
C ASN A 148 -63.47 7.99 12.81
N VAL A 149 -62.52 8.68 13.45
CA VAL A 149 -62.07 8.35 14.81
C VAL A 149 -61.87 9.61 15.66
N PRO A 150 -62.36 9.66 16.92
CA PRO A 150 -62.15 10.82 17.80
C PRO A 150 -60.66 11.10 18.05
N ARG A 151 -60.33 12.38 18.24
CA ARG A 151 -58.96 12.93 18.30
C ARG A 151 -58.04 12.22 19.31
N ALA A 152 -58.60 11.70 20.39
CA ALA A 152 -57.85 10.96 21.42
C ALA A 152 -57.20 9.66 20.89
N LEU A 153 -57.77 9.03 19.85
CA LEU A 153 -57.32 7.74 19.32
C LEU A 153 -56.40 7.87 18.09
N HIS A 154 -56.14 9.09 17.60
CA HIS A 154 -55.28 9.35 16.44
C HIS A 154 -53.87 8.75 16.57
N ARG A 155 -53.35 8.62 17.80
CA ARG A 155 -52.02 8.03 18.07
C ARG A 155 -51.97 6.52 17.80
N PHE A 156 -53.12 5.84 17.79
CA PHE A 156 -53.22 4.38 17.64
C PHE A 156 -53.55 3.93 16.20
N VAL A 157 -54.16 4.81 15.40
CA VAL A 157 -54.53 4.54 13.98
C VAL A 157 -53.32 4.16 13.12
N ALA A 158 -52.17 4.79 13.34
CA ALA A 158 -50.95 4.52 12.58
C ALA A 158 -50.24 3.21 12.95
N LYS A 159 -50.64 2.55 14.04
CA LYS A 159 -49.95 1.38 14.62
C LYS A 159 -50.73 0.06 14.44
N LEU A 160 -52.01 0.14 14.10
CA LEU A 160 -52.94 -1.00 13.96
C LEU A 160 -52.96 -1.66 12.58
N ARG A 161 -52.24 -1.11 11.60
CA ARG A 161 -52.07 -1.72 10.28
C ARG A 161 -50.61 -2.07 10.08
N LYS A 162 -50.25 -3.28 10.45
CA LYS A 162 -49.03 -3.96 10.01
C LYS A 162 -49.44 -5.26 9.36
#